data_AF-B7RZM6-F1
#
_entry.id   AF-B7RZM6-F1
#
_cell.length_a   1.000
_cell.length_b   1.000
_cell.length_c   1.000
_cell.angle_alpha   90.00
_cell.angle_beta   90.00
_cell.angle_gamma   90.00
#
_symmetry.space_group_name_H-M   'P 1'
#
loop_
_entity.id
_entity.type
_entity.pdbx_description
1 polymer ?
#
loop_
_entity_poly.entity_id
_entity_poly.type
_entity_poly.pdbx_seq_one_letter_code
_entity_poly.pdbx_strand_id
1 'polypeptide(L)'
;MSQAELASAQWQGLLANIINSLAQEEFYENFSRGCEYLSGYDSVLIVWFSSEHRPVHLYNDVPEEFAKQTMPPWFEGAYLLDPFYQLFVDNAPDGVYPLVDVAPDFFFETEYAHNFYSNTGLKDECALLVNLDKDHAILVSLGRRDEGAVSAANIDMLKLTLPVLATLCRKQQSAGEGEITFSAPLDKAFRNFGRDHLSKRECEVIQLILKGHSNKGIAQLLDISVDTVKVFNKRFHTKLNISSQAELFSLFLEAISLVPFDADIDPLTHYFEITQRP
;
A
#
# COMPACT_ATOMS: atom_id res chain seq x y z
N MET A 1 -4.07 29.38 -9.62
CA MET A 1 -4.85 29.30 -8.37
C MET A 1 -4.42 30.39 -7.40
N SER A 2 -5.31 30.97 -6.60
CA SER A 2 -5.06 32.12 -5.71
C SER A 2 -5.27 31.76 -4.24
N GLN A 3 -4.67 32.51 -3.29
CA GLN A 3 -4.90 32.31 -1.85
C GLN A 3 -6.38 32.34 -1.45
N ALA A 4 -7.25 32.96 -2.25
CA ALA A 4 -8.70 32.94 -2.03
C ALA A 4 -9.31 31.53 -2.15
N GLU A 5 -8.69 30.61 -2.88
CA GLU A 5 -9.17 29.22 -2.98
C GLU A 5 -8.93 28.43 -1.69
N LEU A 6 -7.87 28.72 -0.92
CA LEU A 6 -7.72 28.16 0.43
C LEU A 6 -8.79 28.66 1.39
N ALA A 7 -9.35 29.85 1.14
CA ALA A 7 -10.48 30.36 1.91
C ALA A 7 -11.85 29.90 1.36
N SER A 8 -11.86 29.17 0.24
CA SER A 8 -13.12 28.76 -0.40
C SER A 8 -13.87 27.71 0.42
N ALA A 9 -15.20 27.76 0.37
CA ALA A 9 -16.04 26.75 1.01
C ALA A 9 -15.76 25.33 0.48
N GLN A 10 -15.34 25.22 -0.80
CA GLN A 10 -15.00 23.94 -1.42
C GLN A 10 -13.76 23.32 -0.79
N TRP A 11 -12.65 24.06 -0.69
CA TRP A 11 -11.45 23.55 -0.01
C TRP A 11 -11.73 23.21 1.46
N GLN A 12 -12.44 24.09 2.17
CA GLN A 12 -12.77 23.86 3.58
C GLN A 12 -13.62 22.59 3.76
N GLY A 13 -14.55 22.32 2.83
CA GLY A 13 -15.33 21.07 2.82
C GLY A 13 -14.47 19.84 2.56
N LEU A 14 -13.56 19.88 1.58
CA LEU A 14 -12.62 18.79 1.30
C LEU A 14 -11.72 18.50 2.50
N LEU A 15 -11.13 19.54 3.09
CA LEU A 15 -10.29 19.42 4.28
C LEU A 15 -11.04 18.81 5.47
N ALA A 16 -12.29 19.24 5.70
CA ALA A 16 -13.14 18.66 6.74
C ALA A 16 -13.40 17.16 6.50
N ASN A 17 -13.65 16.76 5.25
CA ASN A 17 -13.84 15.35 4.90
C ASN A 17 -12.57 14.53 5.18
N ILE A 18 -11.39 15.02 4.78
CA ILE A 18 -10.11 14.35 5.05
C ILE A 18 -9.93 14.11 6.55
N ILE A 19 -10.16 15.15 7.37
CA ILE A 19 -10.05 15.08 8.82
C ILE A 19 -11.06 14.09 9.42
N ASN A 20 -12.32 14.13 8.98
CA ASN A 20 -13.37 13.25 9.49
C ASN A 20 -13.12 11.78 9.12
N SER A 21 -12.44 11.52 8.01
CA SER A 21 -12.05 10.17 7.57
C SER A 21 -10.73 9.67 8.16
N LEU A 22 -10.09 10.40 9.07
CA LEU A 22 -8.90 9.89 9.76
C LEU A 22 -9.20 8.53 10.42
N ALA A 23 -8.26 7.59 10.25
CA ALA A 23 -8.36 6.20 10.69
C ALA A 23 -9.51 5.39 10.04
N GLN A 24 -10.04 5.85 8.90
CA GLN A 24 -11.06 5.15 8.12
C GLN A 24 -10.49 4.75 6.75
N GLU A 25 -11.15 3.82 6.08
CA GLU A 25 -10.72 3.28 4.77
C GLU A 25 -10.78 4.38 3.69
N GLU A 26 -11.73 5.31 3.81
CA GLU A 26 -11.98 6.40 2.87
C GLU A 26 -10.97 7.56 3.00
N PHE A 27 -10.02 7.50 3.95
CA PHE A 27 -9.06 8.58 4.17
C PHE A 27 -8.30 8.95 2.90
N TYR A 28 -7.70 7.96 2.24
CA TYR A 28 -6.84 8.23 1.09
C TYR A 28 -7.62 8.71 -0.13
N GLU A 29 -8.86 8.25 -0.30
CA GLU A 29 -9.77 8.76 -1.33
C GLU A 29 -10.13 10.23 -1.09
N ASN A 30 -10.45 10.61 0.15
CA ASN A 30 -10.71 12.01 0.47
C ASN A 30 -9.44 12.88 0.36
N PHE A 31 -8.29 12.31 0.73
CA PHE A 31 -7.00 12.96 0.64
C PHE A 31 -6.58 13.22 -0.82
N SER A 32 -6.78 12.24 -1.72
CA SER A 32 -6.45 12.39 -3.14
C SER A 32 -7.27 13.52 -3.77
N ARG A 33 -8.59 13.53 -3.54
CA ARG A 33 -9.49 14.62 -3.98
C ARG A 33 -9.05 16.00 -3.51
N GLY A 34 -8.55 16.10 -2.28
CA GLY A 34 -7.99 17.35 -1.75
C GLY A 34 -6.73 17.78 -2.48
N CYS A 35 -5.81 16.84 -2.74
CA CYS A 35 -4.57 17.11 -3.46
C CYS A 35 -4.84 17.52 -4.91
N GLU A 36 -5.71 16.79 -5.62
CA GLU A 36 -6.13 17.12 -6.99
C GLU A 36 -6.75 18.52 -7.07
N TYR A 37 -7.67 18.84 -6.14
CA TYR A 37 -8.30 20.16 -6.10
C TYR A 37 -7.29 21.31 -5.96
N LEU A 38 -6.28 21.16 -5.11
CA LEU A 38 -5.27 22.19 -4.86
C LEU A 38 -4.24 22.31 -6.00
N SER A 39 -3.95 21.19 -6.64
CA SER A 39 -2.82 21.08 -7.55
C SER A 39 -3.20 21.13 -9.02
N GLY A 40 -4.43 20.78 -9.38
CA GLY A 40 -4.83 20.62 -10.77
C GLY A 40 -4.19 19.41 -11.47
N TYR A 41 -3.59 18.48 -10.71
CA TYR A 41 -3.34 17.12 -11.16
C TYR A 41 -4.67 16.33 -11.19
N ASP A 42 -4.71 15.27 -12.00
CA ASP A 42 -5.94 14.50 -12.31
C ASP A 42 -5.87 13.03 -11.90
N SER A 43 -4.76 12.63 -11.28
CA SER A 43 -4.58 11.31 -10.70
C SER A 43 -3.53 11.32 -9.59
N VAL A 44 -3.64 10.36 -8.68
CA VAL A 44 -2.82 10.21 -7.49
C VAL A 44 -2.43 8.74 -7.30
N LEU A 45 -1.17 8.52 -6.93
CA LEU A 45 -0.66 7.26 -6.41
C LEU A 45 -0.01 7.52 -5.03
N ILE A 46 -0.50 6.84 -4.00
CA ILE A 46 0.01 6.96 -2.63
C ILE A 46 0.73 5.67 -2.26
N VAL A 47 1.98 5.82 -1.85
CA VAL A 47 2.89 4.72 -1.58
C VAL A 47 3.59 4.94 -0.26
N TRP A 48 3.79 3.86 0.49
CA TRP A 48 4.65 3.84 1.66
C TRP A 48 6.03 3.30 1.29
N PHE A 49 7.06 4.02 1.70
CA PHE A 49 8.46 3.66 1.52
C PHE A 49 9.08 3.16 2.82
N SER A 50 9.98 2.19 2.66
CA SER A 50 10.84 1.65 3.71
C SER A 50 12.25 1.45 3.19
N SER A 51 13.23 1.62 4.08
CA SER A 51 14.62 1.25 3.81
C SER A 51 14.83 -0.26 3.74
N GLU A 52 13.93 -1.08 4.30
CA GLU A 52 14.09 -2.54 4.40
C GLU A 52 13.17 -3.33 3.46
N HIS A 53 12.09 -2.72 2.99
CA HIS A 53 11.06 -3.40 2.21
C HIS A 53 10.78 -2.66 0.90
N ARG A 54 10.21 -3.40 -0.06
CA ARG A 54 9.69 -2.81 -1.30
C ARG A 54 8.57 -1.80 -0.98
N PRO A 55 8.34 -0.80 -1.84
CA PRO A 55 7.25 0.13 -1.67
C PRO A 55 5.91 -0.59 -1.53
N VAL A 56 5.06 -0.07 -0.65
CA VAL A 56 3.74 -0.63 -0.40
C VAL A 56 2.69 0.32 -0.96
N HIS A 57 1.82 -0.19 -1.81
CA HIS A 57 0.67 0.55 -2.32
C HIS A 57 -0.29 0.86 -1.16
N LEU A 58 -0.65 2.14 -1.01
CA LEU A 58 -1.65 2.58 -0.03
C LEU A 58 -2.97 2.95 -0.70
N TYR A 59 -2.90 3.64 -1.84
CA TYR A 59 -4.07 4.10 -2.57
C TYR A 59 -3.73 4.55 -4.00
N ASN A 60 -4.70 4.51 -4.91
CA ASN A 60 -4.64 5.22 -6.18
C ASN A 60 -6.02 5.45 -6.79
N ASP A 61 -6.13 6.46 -7.65
CA ASP A 61 -7.24 6.70 -8.58
C ASP A 61 -6.75 6.77 -10.04
N VAL A 62 -5.54 6.23 -10.31
CA VAL A 62 -4.96 6.13 -11.64
C VAL A 62 -5.89 5.32 -12.56
N PRO A 63 -6.20 5.79 -13.79
CA PRO A 63 -7.10 5.06 -14.67
C PRO A 63 -6.58 3.64 -14.97
N GLU A 64 -7.50 2.67 -14.96
CA GLU A 64 -7.20 1.23 -14.98
C GLU A 64 -6.31 0.82 -16.16
N GLU A 65 -6.48 1.48 -17.31
CA GLU A 65 -5.69 1.23 -18.52
C GLU A 65 -4.19 1.50 -18.33
N PHE A 66 -3.84 2.51 -17.52
CA PHE A 66 -2.46 2.86 -17.20
C PHE A 66 -1.96 2.07 -16.00
N ALA A 67 -2.79 1.97 -14.94
CA ALA A 67 -2.42 1.29 -13.70
C ALA A 67 -1.99 -0.17 -13.93
N LYS A 68 -2.69 -0.91 -14.80
CA LYS A 68 -2.34 -2.30 -15.16
C LYS A 68 -0.97 -2.44 -15.82
N GLN A 69 -0.54 -1.41 -16.56
CA GLN A 69 0.71 -1.45 -17.32
C GLN A 69 1.89 -0.93 -16.49
N THR A 70 1.66 0.03 -15.60
CA THR A 70 2.74 0.72 -14.89
C THR A 70 2.94 0.21 -13.47
N MET A 71 1.88 -0.08 -12.71
CA MET A 71 2.03 -0.39 -11.29
C MET A 71 2.77 -1.71 -11.03
N PRO A 72 2.40 -2.86 -11.63
CA PRO A 72 3.08 -4.12 -11.36
C PRO A 72 4.61 -4.05 -11.60
N PRO A 73 5.12 -3.63 -12.77
CA PRO A 73 6.57 -3.56 -12.97
C PRO A 73 7.23 -2.52 -12.07
N TRP A 74 6.56 -1.41 -11.73
CA TRP A 74 7.09 -0.42 -10.81
C TRP A 74 7.36 -1.03 -9.42
N PHE A 75 6.36 -1.68 -8.81
CA PHE A 75 6.49 -2.33 -7.50
C PHE A 75 7.44 -3.54 -7.50
N GLU A 76 7.65 -4.20 -8.64
CA GLU A 76 8.57 -5.33 -8.77
C GLU A 76 10.05 -4.92 -8.81
N GLY A 77 10.35 -3.65 -9.12
CA GLY A 77 11.73 -3.15 -9.05
C GLY A 77 12.01 -1.86 -9.80
N ALA A 78 11.13 -1.41 -10.70
CA ALA A 78 11.35 -0.17 -11.43
C ALA A 78 11.41 1.07 -10.52
N TYR A 79 10.76 1.04 -9.35
CA TYR A 79 10.85 2.10 -8.34
C TYR A 79 12.29 2.44 -7.93
N LEU A 80 13.24 1.52 -8.04
CA LEU A 80 14.66 1.77 -7.72
C LEU A 80 15.33 2.78 -8.65
N LEU A 81 14.73 3.00 -9.83
CA LEU A 81 15.19 3.95 -10.84
C LEU A 81 14.33 5.22 -10.87
N ASP A 82 13.36 5.31 -9.97
CA ASP A 82 12.43 6.43 -9.87
C ASP A 82 13.09 7.62 -9.12
N PRO A 83 13.13 8.83 -9.71
CA PRO A 83 13.67 10.02 -9.05
C PRO A 83 13.02 10.31 -7.69
N PHE A 84 11.73 9.99 -7.51
CA PHE A 84 11.06 10.21 -6.24
C PHE A 84 11.45 9.20 -5.18
N TYR A 85 11.77 7.96 -5.55
CA TYR A 85 12.36 7.01 -4.61
C TYR A 85 13.77 7.43 -4.20
N GLN A 86 14.54 8.03 -5.13
CA GLN A 86 15.86 8.54 -4.83
C GLN A 86 15.83 9.66 -3.78
N LEU A 87 14.80 10.53 -3.79
CA LEU A 87 14.59 11.52 -2.73
C LEU A 87 14.49 10.89 -1.34
N PHE A 88 13.78 9.76 -1.22
CA PHE A 88 13.66 9.03 0.04
C PHE A 88 15.00 8.42 0.45
N VAL A 89 15.72 7.78 -0.48
CA VAL A 89 17.07 7.22 -0.22
C VAL A 89 18.04 8.30 0.24
N ASP A 90 17.96 9.49 -0.34
CA ASP A 90 18.82 10.63 -0.02
C ASP A 90 18.38 11.42 1.23
N ASN A 91 17.33 10.95 1.94
CA ASN A 91 16.75 11.60 3.11
C ASN A 91 16.33 13.06 2.84
N ALA A 92 15.74 13.31 1.66
CA ALA A 92 15.19 14.60 1.32
C ALA A 92 14.11 15.01 2.35
N PRO A 93 14.04 16.31 2.71
CA PRO A 93 13.06 16.77 3.68
C PRO A 93 11.62 16.64 3.16
N ASP A 94 10.66 16.79 4.07
CA ASP A 94 9.25 16.93 3.66
C ASP A 94 9.14 18.03 2.61
N GLY A 95 8.49 17.73 1.49
CA GLY A 95 8.52 18.65 0.36
C GLY A 95 7.55 18.32 -0.76
N VAL A 96 7.41 19.30 -1.65
CA VAL A 96 6.71 19.20 -2.93
C VAL A 96 7.76 19.26 -4.02
N TYR A 97 7.87 18.19 -4.79
CA TYR A 97 8.93 17.95 -5.75
C TYR A 97 8.32 17.76 -7.15
N PRO A 98 8.31 18.78 -8.01
CA PRO A 98 8.02 18.59 -9.42
C PRO A 98 9.03 17.62 -10.04
N LEU A 99 8.60 16.70 -10.91
CA LEU A 99 9.51 15.73 -11.53
C LEU A 99 10.65 16.42 -12.28
N VAL A 100 10.36 17.55 -12.94
CA VAL A 100 11.34 18.34 -13.68
C VAL A 100 12.47 18.91 -12.81
N ASP A 101 12.25 19.05 -11.50
CA ASP A 101 13.23 19.60 -10.57
C ASP A 101 14.13 18.51 -9.96
N VAL A 102 13.71 17.24 -10.01
CA VAL A 102 14.40 16.11 -9.34
C VAL A 102 14.87 15.02 -10.29
N ALA A 103 14.30 14.96 -11.50
CA ALA A 103 14.76 14.06 -12.54
C ALA A 103 16.17 14.48 -13.02
N PRO A 104 17.09 13.52 -13.21
CA PRO A 104 18.38 13.79 -13.84
C PRO A 104 18.26 14.45 -15.23
N ASP A 105 19.26 15.24 -15.64
CA ASP A 105 19.26 16.00 -16.91
C ASP A 105 18.87 15.16 -18.15
N PHE A 106 19.33 13.91 -18.22
CA PHE A 106 19.08 12.97 -19.32
C PHE A 106 18.09 11.85 -18.94
N PHE A 107 17.28 12.05 -17.89
CA PHE A 107 16.39 11.02 -17.37
C PHE A 107 15.45 10.47 -18.45
N PHE A 108 14.78 11.34 -19.20
CA PHE A 108 13.88 10.95 -20.29
C PHE A 108 14.59 10.34 -21.52
N GLU A 109 15.92 10.39 -21.58
CA GLU A 109 16.72 9.71 -22.60
C GLU A 109 17.13 8.29 -22.16
N THR A 110 16.91 7.93 -20.90
CA THR A 110 17.21 6.58 -20.40
C THR A 110 16.22 5.55 -20.95
N GLU A 111 16.69 4.32 -21.14
CA GLU A 111 15.84 3.19 -21.55
C GLU A 111 14.73 2.90 -20.52
N TYR A 112 15.02 3.12 -19.24
CA TYR A 112 14.02 3.05 -18.17
C TYR A 112 12.89 4.06 -18.40
N ALA A 113 13.20 5.36 -18.51
CA ALA A 113 12.17 6.37 -18.68
C ALA A 113 11.42 6.17 -20.00
N HIS A 114 12.11 5.81 -21.09
CA HIS A 114 11.46 5.56 -22.37
C HIS A 114 10.45 4.41 -22.29
N ASN A 115 10.77 3.33 -21.58
CA ASN A 115 9.89 2.16 -21.46
C ASN A 115 8.82 2.32 -20.37
N PHE A 116 9.12 3.01 -19.27
CA PHE A 116 8.19 3.18 -18.15
C PHE A 116 7.27 4.38 -18.37
N TYR A 117 7.84 5.59 -18.51
CA TYR A 117 7.06 6.83 -18.57
C TYR A 117 6.21 6.95 -19.84
N SER A 118 6.60 6.33 -20.96
CA SER A 118 5.75 6.30 -22.16
C SER A 118 4.42 5.58 -21.91
N ASN A 119 4.45 4.49 -21.14
CA ASN A 119 3.28 3.72 -20.75
C ASN A 119 2.49 4.39 -19.62
N THR A 120 3.12 5.32 -18.89
CA THR A 120 2.38 6.11 -17.91
C THR A 120 1.43 7.07 -18.57
N GLY A 121 1.63 7.58 -19.78
CA GLY A 121 0.76 8.60 -20.39
C GLY A 121 0.77 9.97 -19.70
N LEU A 122 1.56 10.15 -18.64
CA LEU A 122 1.67 11.41 -17.92
C LEU A 122 2.35 12.49 -18.79
N LYS A 123 1.84 13.71 -18.68
CA LYS A 123 2.40 14.93 -19.29
C LYS A 123 3.14 15.79 -18.29
N ASP A 124 2.74 15.70 -17.03
CA ASP A 124 3.36 16.38 -15.91
C ASP A 124 3.18 15.53 -14.66
N GLU A 125 4.13 15.61 -13.74
CA GLU A 125 4.15 14.83 -12.51
C GLU A 125 4.84 15.62 -11.39
N CYS A 126 4.29 15.52 -10.18
CA CYS A 126 4.86 16.09 -8.97
C CYS A 126 4.62 15.14 -7.80
N ALA A 127 5.52 15.11 -6.82
CA ALA A 127 5.31 14.31 -5.62
C ALA A 127 5.33 15.15 -4.34
N LEU A 128 4.50 14.75 -3.37
CA LEU A 128 4.68 15.10 -1.97
C LEU A 128 5.49 13.98 -1.30
N LEU A 129 6.61 14.31 -0.67
CA LEU A 129 7.33 13.40 0.20
C LEU A 129 7.07 13.79 1.66
N VAL A 130 6.66 12.83 2.47
CA VAL A 130 6.36 13.02 3.90
C VAL A 130 7.10 11.97 4.73
N ASN A 131 8.18 12.36 5.39
CA ASN A 131 9.07 11.44 6.14
C ASN A 131 8.47 11.05 7.49
N LEU A 132 7.98 9.84 7.68
CA LEU A 132 7.34 9.42 8.94
C LEU A 132 8.36 9.31 10.09
N ASP A 133 9.48 8.65 9.82
CA ASP A 133 10.64 8.53 10.69
C ASP A 133 11.93 8.44 9.84
N LYS A 134 13.01 7.89 10.41
CA LYS A 134 14.31 7.75 9.72
C LYS A 134 14.33 6.69 8.62
N ASP A 135 13.44 5.71 8.67
CA ASP A 135 13.45 4.53 7.80
C ASP A 135 12.17 4.44 6.95
N HIS A 136 11.20 5.36 7.16
CA HIS A 136 9.88 5.30 6.53
C HIS A 136 9.40 6.66 6.03
N ALA A 137 8.74 6.66 4.86
CA ALA A 137 8.10 7.85 4.29
C ALA A 137 6.81 7.50 3.55
N ILE A 138 5.95 8.49 3.35
CA ILE A 138 4.87 8.43 2.36
C ILE A 138 5.27 9.25 1.16
N LEU A 139 5.11 8.65 -0.01
CA LEU A 139 5.11 9.33 -1.29
C LEU A 139 3.66 9.50 -1.79
N VAL A 140 3.30 10.71 -2.17
CA VAL A 140 2.07 11.01 -2.90
C VAL A 140 2.49 11.50 -4.28
N SER A 141 2.50 10.63 -5.29
CA SER A 141 2.70 11.03 -6.68
C SER A 141 1.38 11.58 -7.22
N LEU A 142 1.46 12.74 -7.86
CA LEU A 142 0.37 13.48 -8.50
C LEU A 142 0.66 13.54 -10.00
N GLY A 143 -0.19 12.92 -10.80
CA GLY A 143 -0.06 12.81 -12.24
C GLY A 143 -1.07 13.67 -12.99
N ARG A 144 -0.67 14.21 -14.14
CA ARG A 144 -1.56 14.93 -15.05
C ARG A 144 -1.44 14.35 -16.45
N ARG A 145 -2.57 14.07 -17.05
CA ARG A 145 -2.73 13.49 -18.39
C ARG A 145 -3.42 14.44 -19.36
N ASP A 146 -4.21 15.36 -18.83
CA ASP A 146 -4.80 16.46 -19.58
C ASP A 146 -3.73 17.35 -20.24
N GLU A 147 -4.16 18.18 -21.20
CA GLU A 147 -3.25 19.07 -21.92
C GLU A 147 -2.59 20.10 -20.98
N GLY A 148 -1.26 20.23 -21.14
CA GLY A 148 -0.42 21.25 -20.49
C GLY A 148 0.09 20.87 -19.11
N ALA A 149 1.21 21.50 -18.72
CA ALA A 149 1.77 21.38 -17.38
C ALA A 149 0.93 22.13 -16.35
N VAL A 150 1.02 21.68 -15.09
CA VAL A 150 0.44 22.38 -13.95
C VAL A 150 1.12 23.74 -13.77
N SER A 151 0.33 24.76 -13.45
CA SER A 151 0.86 26.11 -13.26
C SER A 151 1.72 26.22 -11.99
N ALA A 152 2.75 27.05 -12.00
CA ALA A 152 3.58 27.31 -10.81
C ALA A 152 2.74 27.75 -9.60
N ALA A 153 1.65 28.50 -9.81
CA ALA A 153 0.74 28.93 -8.75
C ALA A 153 0.03 27.75 -8.05
N ASN A 154 -0.21 26.65 -8.76
CA ASN A 154 -0.80 25.45 -8.17
C ASN A 154 0.25 24.67 -7.35
N ILE A 155 1.49 24.60 -7.84
CA ILE A 155 2.61 24.03 -7.07
C ILE A 155 2.85 24.84 -5.78
N ASP A 156 2.78 26.17 -5.85
CA ASP A 156 2.90 27.04 -4.67
C ASP A 156 1.77 26.80 -3.66
N MET A 157 0.57 26.47 -4.12
CA MET A 157 -0.57 26.12 -3.25
C MET A 157 -0.36 24.77 -2.55
N LEU A 158 0.15 23.76 -3.26
CA LEU A 158 0.60 22.51 -2.64
C LEU A 158 1.69 22.77 -1.58
N LYS A 159 2.70 23.57 -1.91
CA LYS A 159 3.78 23.92 -0.96
C LYS A 159 3.24 24.64 0.28
N LEU A 160 2.28 25.56 0.10
CA LEU A 160 1.66 26.29 1.19
C LEU A 160 0.81 25.39 2.11
N THR A 161 0.18 24.37 1.54
CA THR A 161 -0.69 23.42 2.27
C THR A 161 0.03 22.17 2.77
N LEU A 162 1.25 21.92 2.31
CA LEU A 162 2.08 20.77 2.68
C LEU A 162 2.14 20.52 4.19
N PRO A 163 2.33 21.51 5.09
CA PRO A 163 2.38 21.23 6.53
C PRO A 163 1.12 20.55 7.07
N VAL A 164 -0.05 20.93 6.55
CA VAL A 164 -1.34 20.33 6.93
C VAL A 164 -1.46 18.94 6.32
N LEU A 165 -1.19 18.80 5.02
CA LEU A 165 -1.26 17.52 4.31
C LEU A 165 -0.32 16.48 4.93
N ALA A 166 0.93 16.86 5.19
CA ALA A 166 1.94 16.02 5.83
C ALA A 166 1.50 15.61 7.25
N THR A 167 0.92 16.52 8.02
CA THR A 167 0.39 16.21 9.36
C THR A 167 -0.75 15.19 9.28
N LEU A 168 -1.65 15.33 8.30
CA LEU A 168 -2.75 14.39 8.10
C LEU A 168 -2.24 13.01 7.68
N CYS A 169 -1.26 12.92 6.78
CA CYS A 169 -0.59 11.67 6.42
C CYS A 169 0.03 11.00 7.65
N ARG A 170 0.79 11.75 8.45
CA ARG A 170 1.38 11.23 9.70
C ARG A 170 0.30 10.76 10.68
N LYS A 171 -0.77 11.52 10.84
CA LYS A 171 -1.87 11.15 11.73
C LYS A 171 -2.64 9.95 11.24
N GLN A 172 -2.83 9.77 9.93
CA GLN A 172 -3.41 8.56 9.38
C GLN A 172 -2.55 7.35 9.72
N GLN A 173 -1.23 7.46 9.52
CA GLN A 173 -0.30 6.36 9.83
C GLN A 173 -0.27 6.07 11.33
N SER A 174 -0.18 7.10 12.18
CA SER A 174 -0.16 6.92 13.63
C SER A 174 -1.51 6.60 14.26
N ALA A 175 -2.63 6.90 13.59
CA ALA A 175 -3.94 6.40 14.02
C ALA A 175 -4.14 4.94 13.60
N GLY A 176 -3.41 4.50 12.56
CA GLY A 176 -3.15 3.09 12.28
C GLY A 176 -2.15 2.44 13.24
N GLU A 177 -1.30 3.22 13.92
CA GLU A 177 -0.33 2.72 14.91
C GLU A 177 -1.02 2.23 16.20
N GLY A 178 -1.48 0.99 16.16
CA GLY A 178 -0.63 -0.05 16.73
C GLY A 178 0.23 -0.61 15.60
N GLU A 179 1.42 -0.03 15.40
CA GLU A 179 2.35 -0.29 14.28
C GLU A 179 1.80 0.07 12.88
N ILE A 180 2.65 0.65 12.00
CA ILE A 180 2.44 0.50 10.56
C ILE A 180 2.51 -0.98 10.30
N THR A 181 1.34 -1.58 10.32
CA THR A 181 1.20 -3.00 10.21
C THR A 181 1.26 -3.27 8.72
N PHE A 182 2.45 -3.68 8.26
CA PHE A 182 2.53 -4.74 7.25
C PHE A 182 1.48 -5.83 7.53
N SER A 183 1.13 -6.01 8.81
CA SER A 183 0.03 -6.80 9.33
C SER A 183 -1.40 -6.28 9.05
N ALA A 184 -1.75 -5.12 8.49
CA ALA A 184 -3.18 -4.85 8.24
C ALA A 184 -3.68 -5.71 7.06
N PRO A 185 -3.05 -5.64 5.86
CA PRO A 185 -3.21 -6.61 4.79
C PRO A 185 -2.70 -8.01 5.11
N LEU A 186 -1.50 -8.16 5.71
CA LEU A 186 -0.99 -9.49 6.05
C LEU A 186 -1.75 -10.13 7.19
N ASP A 187 -2.22 -9.42 8.22
CA ASP A 187 -3.12 -9.99 9.23
C ASP A 187 -4.49 -10.22 8.65
N LYS A 188 -5.00 -9.40 7.72
CA LYS A 188 -6.28 -9.68 7.04
C LYS A 188 -6.15 -10.99 6.25
N ALA A 189 -5.10 -11.13 5.45
CA ALA A 189 -4.77 -12.37 4.74
C ALA A 189 -4.49 -13.55 5.70
N PHE A 190 -3.76 -13.33 6.79
CA PHE A 190 -3.45 -14.34 7.81
C PHE A 190 -4.68 -14.75 8.63
N ARG A 191 -5.59 -13.81 8.90
CA ARG A 191 -6.89 -14.07 9.56
C ARG A 191 -7.83 -14.82 8.62
N ASN A 192 -7.79 -14.49 7.33
CA ASN A 192 -8.63 -15.11 6.30
C ASN A 192 -8.05 -16.44 5.78
N PHE A 193 -6.78 -16.76 6.07
CA PHE A 193 -6.11 -17.99 5.62
C PHE A 193 -6.86 -19.26 6.04
N GLY A 194 -7.40 -19.97 5.04
CA GLY A 194 -8.17 -21.20 5.19
C GLY A 194 -9.58 -21.04 5.72
N ARG A 195 -10.11 -19.81 5.78
CA ARG A 195 -11.48 -19.49 6.22
C ARG A 195 -12.54 -20.27 5.44
N ASP A 196 -12.35 -20.49 4.14
CA ASP A 196 -13.34 -21.14 3.27
C ASP A 196 -13.16 -22.67 3.23
N HIS A 197 -12.00 -23.17 3.68
CA HIS A 197 -11.63 -24.59 3.60
C HIS A 197 -11.64 -25.31 4.95
N LEU A 198 -11.56 -24.56 6.05
CA LEU A 198 -11.40 -25.09 7.40
C LEU A 198 -12.50 -24.60 8.34
N SER A 199 -12.70 -25.33 9.43
CA SER A 199 -13.54 -24.84 10.52
C SER A 199 -12.82 -23.74 11.28
N LYS A 200 -13.59 -22.83 11.91
CA LYS A 200 -13.06 -21.75 12.76
C LYS A 200 -11.99 -22.23 13.74
N ARG A 201 -12.21 -23.39 14.37
CA ARG A 201 -11.27 -23.96 15.36
C ARG A 201 -9.99 -24.52 14.73
N GLU A 202 -10.06 -25.02 13.50
CA GLU A 202 -8.87 -25.42 12.73
C GLU A 202 -8.04 -24.20 12.30
N CYS A 203 -8.70 -23.11 11.86
CA CYS A 203 -8.02 -21.84 11.54
C CYS A 203 -7.28 -21.27 12.76
N GLU A 204 -7.93 -21.22 13.93
CA GLU A 204 -7.31 -20.75 15.18
C GLU A 204 -6.03 -21.54 15.53
N VAL A 205 -6.05 -22.86 15.35
CA VAL A 205 -4.88 -23.72 15.59
C VAL A 205 -3.77 -23.45 14.57
N ILE A 206 -4.08 -23.35 13.28
CA ILE A 206 -3.09 -23.05 12.23
C ILE A 206 -2.43 -21.70 12.46
N GLN A 207 -3.21 -20.67 12.79
CA GLN A 207 -2.69 -19.32 13.07
C GLN A 207 -1.68 -19.35 14.23
N LEU A 208 -1.93 -20.13 15.28
CA LEU A 208 -0.98 -20.27 16.38
C LEU A 208 0.26 -21.09 15.98
N ILE A 209 0.13 -22.08 15.10
CA ILE A 209 1.27 -22.84 14.56
C ILE A 209 2.16 -21.93 13.71
N LEU A 210 1.58 -21.13 12.81
CA LEU A 210 2.31 -20.19 11.96
C LEU A 210 3.02 -19.09 12.78
N LYS A 211 2.48 -18.74 13.95
CA LYS A 211 3.13 -17.87 14.95
C LYS A 211 4.23 -18.56 15.78
N GLY A 212 4.49 -19.85 15.54
CA GLY A 212 5.55 -20.61 16.21
C GLY A 212 5.17 -21.24 17.55
N HIS A 213 3.89 -21.30 17.91
CA HIS A 213 3.48 -21.96 19.16
C HIS A 213 3.56 -23.49 19.07
N SER A 214 4.07 -24.13 20.12
CA SER A 214 4.05 -25.61 20.24
C SER A 214 2.64 -26.13 20.52
N ASN A 215 2.36 -27.41 20.23
CA ASN A 215 1.07 -28.05 20.56
C ASN A 215 0.69 -27.90 22.04
N LYS A 216 1.68 -27.88 22.95
CA LYS A 216 1.46 -27.65 24.38
C LYS A 216 1.06 -26.20 24.67
N GLY A 217 1.71 -25.24 24.02
CA GLY A 217 1.36 -23.81 24.13
C GLY A 217 -0.01 -23.51 23.55
N ILE A 218 -0.36 -24.11 22.41
CA ILE A 218 -1.68 -23.97 21.78
C ILE A 218 -2.78 -24.53 22.68
N ALA A 219 -2.56 -25.71 23.27
CA ALA A 219 -3.50 -26.31 24.22
C ALA A 219 -3.80 -25.39 25.41
N GLN A 220 -2.77 -24.71 25.94
CA GLN A 220 -2.92 -23.75 27.02
C GLN A 220 -3.65 -22.47 26.58
N LEU A 221 -3.32 -21.92 25.41
CA LEU A 221 -3.93 -20.69 24.89
C LEU A 221 -5.42 -20.87 24.54
N LEU A 222 -5.78 -22.05 24.06
CA LEU A 222 -7.14 -22.36 23.61
C LEU A 222 -8.00 -23.06 24.67
N ASP A 223 -7.46 -23.31 25.86
CA ASP A 223 -8.08 -24.08 26.96
C ASP A 223 -8.63 -25.46 26.51
N ILE A 224 -7.77 -26.25 25.86
CA ILE A 224 -8.08 -27.61 25.36
C ILE A 224 -6.94 -28.58 25.65
N SER A 225 -7.16 -29.88 25.44
CA SER A 225 -6.10 -30.88 25.61
C SER A 225 -5.10 -30.86 24.46
N VAL A 226 -3.84 -31.25 24.73
CA VAL A 226 -2.80 -31.43 23.69
C VAL A 226 -3.23 -32.46 22.64
N ASP A 227 -3.95 -33.50 23.05
CA ASP A 227 -4.45 -34.50 22.10
C ASP A 227 -5.57 -33.94 21.22
N THR A 228 -6.37 -33.01 21.72
CA THR A 228 -7.34 -32.25 20.90
C THR A 228 -6.62 -31.40 19.85
N VAL A 229 -5.50 -30.74 20.19
CA VAL A 229 -4.67 -29.99 19.22
C VAL A 229 -4.13 -30.93 18.13
N LYS A 230 -3.62 -32.11 18.49
CA LYS A 230 -3.16 -33.11 17.51
C LYS A 230 -4.28 -33.58 16.57
N VAL A 231 -5.51 -33.71 17.06
CA VAL A 231 -6.68 -34.03 16.22
C VAL A 231 -6.94 -32.94 15.20
N PHE A 232 -6.88 -31.65 15.59
CA PHE A 232 -6.98 -30.54 14.64
C PHE A 232 -5.85 -30.57 13.61
N ASN A 233 -4.60 -30.82 14.04
CA ASN A 233 -3.47 -31.00 13.12
C ASN A 233 -3.76 -32.06 12.06
N LYS A 234 -4.15 -33.26 12.47
CA LYS A 234 -4.46 -34.35 11.53
C LYS A 234 -5.56 -33.95 10.53
N ARG A 235 -6.58 -33.23 10.99
CA ARG A 235 -7.71 -32.81 10.16
C ARG A 235 -7.30 -31.78 9.11
N PHE A 236 -6.64 -30.69 9.49
CA PHE A 236 -6.24 -29.70 8.50
C PHE A 236 -5.16 -30.22 7.55
N HIS A 237 -4.25 -31.08 8.02
CA HIS A 237 -3.28 -31.75 7.14
C HIS A 237 -3.98 -32.55 6.03
N THR A 238 -5.06 -33.25 6.38
CA THR A 238 -5.87 -34.01 5.42
C THR A 238 -6.64 -33.07 4.47
N LYS A 239 -7.24 -32.00 4.99
CA LYS A 239 -8.05 -31.05 4.20
C LYS A 239 -7.21 -30.23 3.22
N LEU A 240 -6.02 -29.80 3.64
CA LEU A 240 -5.11 -28.99 2.82
C LEU A 240 -4.15 -29.83 1.99
N ASN A 241 -4.20 -31.16 2.11
CA ASN A 241 -3.31 -32.10 1.43
C ASN A 241 -1.81 -31.81 1.67
N ILE A 242 -1.45 -31.56 2.93
CA ILE A 242 -0.07 -31.29 3.37
C ILE A 242 0.43 -32.36 4.34
N SER A 243 1.73 -32.60 4.33
CA SER A 243 2.40 -33.67 5.09
C SER A 243 3.25 -33.16 6.25
N SER A 244 3.58 -31.87 6.29
CA SER A 244 4.43 -31.29 7.34
C SER A 244 4.06 -29.85 7.73
N GLN A 245 4.55 -29.39 8.90
CA GLN A 245 4.44 -27.98 9.30
C GLN A 245 5.24 -27.05 8.39
N ALA A 246 6.35 -27.55 7.80
CA ALA A 246 7.11 -26.79 6.81
C ALA A 246 6.27 -26.56 5.54
N GLU A 247 5.55 -27.58 5.07
CA GLU A 247 4.61 -27.43 3.95
C GLU A 247 3.45 -26.50 4.26
N LEU A 248 2.93 -26.50 5.51
CA LEU A 248 1.94 -25.50 5.93
C LEU A 248 2.48 -24.08 5.81
N PHE A 249 3.75 -23.87 6.19
CA PHE A 249 4.40 -22.57 6.12
C PHE A 249 4.67 -22.12 4.68
N SER A 250 5.16 -23.03 3.83
CA SER A 250 5.35 -22.78 2.40
C SER A 250 4.02 -22.46 1.71
N LEU A 251 2.98 -23.26 1.94
CA LEU A 251 1.63 -23.03 1.41
C LEU A 251 1.08 -21.67 1.85
N PHE A 252 1.32 -21.28 3.10
CA PHE A 252 0.94 -19.96 3.60
C PHE A 252 1.66 -18.84 2.84
N LEU A 253 2.99 -18.89 2.70
CA LEU A 253 3.78 -17.88 2.00
C LEU A 253 3.42 -17.76 0.52
N GLU A 254 3.19 -18.90 -0.14
CA GLU A 254 2.78 -18.92 -1.54
C GLU A 254 1.37 -18.33 -1.71
N ALA A 255 0.43 -18.73 -0.86
CA ALA A 255 -0.94 -18.23 -0.92
C ALA A 255 -1.04 -16.71 -0.70
N ILE A 256 -0.36 -16.16 0.30
CA ILE A 256 -0.39 -14.71 0.55
C ILE A 256 0.34 -13.91 -0.53
N SER A 257 1.33 -14.49 -1.21
CA SER A 257 2.07 -13.80 -2.28
C SER A 257 1.24 -13.60 -3.56
N LEU A 258 0.17 -14.40 -3.72
CA LEU A 258 -0.71 -14.36 -4.88
C LEU A 258 -1.97 -13.50 -4.64
N VAL A 259 -2.27 -13.14 -3.39
CA VAL A 259 -3.48 -12.36 -3.06
C VAL A 259 -3.23 -10.87 -3.25
N PRO A 260 -4.13 -10.14 -3.93
CA PRO A 260 -4.05 -8.68 -4.02
C PRO A 260 -4.03 -8.04 -2.63
N PHE A 261 -3.20 -7.02 -2.46
CA PHE A 261 -2.79 -6.41 -1.18
C PHE A 261 -3.93 -5.83 -0.30
N ASP A 262 -5.20 -5.90 -0.71
CA ASP A 262 -6.36 -5.48 0.10
C ASP A 262 -7.62 -6.37 -0.08
N ALA A 263 -7.48 -7.52 -0.74
CA ALA A 263 -8.63 -8.38 -1.00
C ALA A 263 -9.15 -9.03 0.30
N ASP A 264 -10.44 -8.87 0.60
CA ASP A 264 -11.11 -9.63 1.68
C ASP A 264 -11.48 -11.05 1.23
N ILE A 265 -10.47 -11.79 0.77
CA ILE A 265 -10.61 -13.16 0.27
C ILE A 265 -9.75 -14.11 1.10
N ASP A 266 -10.12 -15.39 1.14
CA ASP A 266 -9.25 -16.44 1.66
C ASP A 266 -8.07 -16.66 0.68
N PRO A 267 -6.81 -16.46 1.11
CA PRO A 267 -5.65 -16.72 0.27
C PRO A 267 -5.57 -18.13 -0.32
N LEU A 268 -6.09 -19.14 0.38
CA LEU A 268 -6.10 -20.50 -0.13
C LEU A 268 -7.06 -20.68 -1.29
N THR A 269 -8.22 -20.02 -1.25
CA THR A 269 -9.19 -20.05 -2.36
C THR A 269 -8.53 -19.54 -3.64
N HIS A 270 -7.85 -18.40 -3.56
CA HIS A 270 -7.17 -17.82 -4.71
C HIS A 270 -5.96 -18.65 -5.17
N TYR A 271 -5.17 -19.17 -4.23
CA TYR A 271 -4.07 -20.09 -4.52
C TYR A 271 -4.55 -21.33 -5.29
N PHE A 272 -5.65 -21.95 -4.87
CA PHE A 272 -6.19 -23.12 -5.57
C PHE A 272 -6.82 -22.78 -6.91
N GLU A 273 -7.46 -21.61 -7.07
CA GLU A 273 -7.95 -21.15 -8.37
C GLU A 273 -6.83 -20.98 -9.40
N ILE A 274 -5.65 -20.51 -8.96
CA ILE A 274 -4.49 -20.31 -9.83
C ILE A 274 -3.79 -21.65 -10.13
N THR A 275 -3.57 -22.48 -9.11
CA THR A 275 -2.79 -23.73 -9.20
C THR A 275 -3.59 -24.94 -9.70
N GLN A 276 -4.92 -24.87 -9.77
CA GLN A 276 -5.79 -25.93 -10.29
C GLN A 276 -6.40 -25.62 -11.67
N ARG A 277 -6.01 -24.52 -12.34
CA ARG A 277 -6.35 -24.33 -13.76
C ARG A 277 -5.61 -25.38 -14.61
N PRO A 278 -6.32 -26.11 -15.50
CA PRO A 278 -5.75 -27.19 -16.29
C PRO A 278 -4.71 -26.73 -17.30
#